data_AF-A0A2T6BQM4-F1
#
_entry.id   AF-A0A2T6BQM4-F1
#
_cell.length_a   1.000
_cell.length_b   1.000
_cell.length_c   1.000
_cell.angle_alpha   90.00
_cell.angle_beta   90.00
_cell.angle_gamma   90.00
#
_symmetry.space_group_name_H-M   'P 1'
#
loop_
_entity.id
_entity.type
_entity.pdbx_description
1 polymer ?
#
loop_
_entity_poly.entity_id
_entity_poly.type
_entity_poly.pdbx_seq_one_letter_code
_entity_poly.pdbx_strand_id
1 'polypeptide(L)'
;MELKEITKSDFKISDYRNKTTVFEFDNSKYKLILGNLQEIRMSVYLYFDVKFFKNDKLILSGEMQEPNGYYELYSPNKKFVYIPLKGGQEIINLDSNQKLISSVDWFNGNIFNHASTKMIINGANEFKVIDLQQMKEIFHHKEEKEYLNDAFFVEDNLIWRFTPNGDIAELNLESKEQKIADIELPFSMFGIDLAKYKPLIDKKTHCLGLPKGGMAYSGNLNHWNYLNSKKKIVFETLVPTSDIKYSKGYERDYCNVEYKYVELIKRLPTTYKNKGGITAQTKDNNNNKLWSKLKRLWS
;
A
#
# COMPACT_ATOMS: atom_id res chain seq x y z
N MET A 1 -4.78 -8.66 15.25
CA MET A 1 -4.46 -7.22 15.26
C MET A 1 -5.72 -6.46 15.59
N GLU A 2 -5.69 -5.14 15.73
CA GLU A 2 -6.89 -4.33 15.97
C GLU A 2 -6.86 -3.08 15.11
N LEU A 3 -8.01 -2.72 14.53
CA LEU A 3 -8.20 -1.47 13.81
C LEU A 3 -8.74 -0.42 14.78
N LYS A 4 -8.14 0.77 14.74
CA LYS A 4 -8.60 1.92 15.53
C LYS A 4 -8.90 3.08 14.60
N GLU A 5 -10.10 3.64 14.65
CA GLU A 5 -10.42 4.88 13.91
C GLU A 5 -9.51 6.03 14.36
N ILE A 6 -8.99 6.77 13.39
CA ILE A 6 -8.14 7.94 13.57
C ILE A 6 -8.60 9.07 12.64
N THR A 7 -8.04 10.25 12.85
CA THR A 7 -8.26 11.43 12.00
C THR A 7 -7.06 11.67 11.08
N LYS A 8 -7.27 12.40 9.98
CA LYS A 8 -6.20 12.78 9.05
C LYS A 8 -5.05 13.55 9.72
N SER A 9 -5.33 14.28 10.80
CA SER A 9 -4.32 15.01 11.58
C SER A 9 -3.41 14.10 12.41
N ASP A 10 -3.79 12.84 12.64
CA ASP A 10 -3.03 11.90 13.50
C ASP A 10 -1.83 11.26 12.80
N PHE A 11 -1.65 11.52 11.51
CA PHE A 11 -0.56 10.98 10.72
C PHE A 11 -0.12 11.96 9.64
N LYS A 12 1.06 11.70 9.06
CA LYS A 12 1.57 12.44 7.92
C LYS A 12 1.74 11.47 6.77
N ILE A 13 1.09 11.75 5.66
CA ILE A 13 1.40 11.12 4.39
C ILE A 13 2.57 11.90 3.81
N SER A 14 3.60 11.24 3.32
CA SER A 14 4.62 11.91 2.51
C SER A 14 3.92 12.62 1.36
N ASP A 15 4.15 13.94 1.22
CA ASP A 15 3.53 14.71 0.16
C ASP A 15 3.76 14.02 -1.18
N TYR A 16 2.65 13.65 -1.80
CA TYR A 16 2.63 12.82 -2.99
C TYR A 16 3.31 13.50 -4.18
N ARG A 17 3.55 14.82 -4.10
CA ARG A 17 3.98 15.63 -5.25
C ARG A 17 4.85 16.80 -4.83
N ASN A 18 6.16 16.60 -4.91
CA ASN A 18 7.05 17.70 -5.21
C ASN A 18 7.34 17.67 -6.71
N LYS A 19 6.84 18.67 -7.46
CA LYS A 19 7.20 18.87 -8.89
C LYS A 19 8.71 18.92 -9.10
N THR A 20 9.45 19.26 -8.04
CA THR A 20 10.90 19.21 -8.01
C THR A 20 11.35 18.64 -6.68
N THR A 21 12.08 17.54 -6.72
CA THR A 21 12.70 16.92 -5.55
C THR A 21 14.22 17.05 -5.69
N VAL A 22 14.87 17.55 -4.65
CA VAL A 22 16.34 17.70 -4.59
C VAL A 22 16.85 16.91 -3.39
N PHE A 23 17.95 16.18 -3.58
CA PHE A 23 18.62 15.45 -2.51
C PHE A 23 20.12 15.34 -2.79
N GLU A 24 20.88 15.00 -1.76
CA GLU A 24 22.33 14.83 -1.85
C GLU A 24 22.72 13.41 -1.48
N PHE A 25 23.70 12.88 -2.21
CA PHE A 25 24.35 11.60 -1.94
C PHE A 25 25.80 11.69 -2.41
N ASP A 26 26.74 11.26 -1.57
CA ASP A 26 28.19 11.25 -1.85
C ASP A 26 28.71 12.55 -2.52
N ASN A 27 28.50 13.69 -1.84
CA ASN A 27 28.88 15.04 -2.30
C ASN A 27 28.30 15.46 -3.66
N SER A 28 27.35 14.71 -4.20
CA SER A 28 26.66 15.03 -5.45
C SER A 28 25.22 15.45 -5.16
N LYS A 29 24.78 16.50 -5.85
CA LYS A 29 23.41 17.00 -5.79
C LYS A 29 22.58 16.35 -6.90
N TYR A 30 21.50 15.70 -6.52
CA TYR A 30 20.55 15.07 -7.43
C TYR A 30 19.25 15.86 -7.45
N LYS A 31 18.64 15.92 -8.63
CA LYS A 31 17.38 16.63 -8.85
C LYS A 31 16.47 15.83 -9.75
N LEU A 32 15.25 15.56 -9.29
CA LEU A 32 14.15 15.07 -10.13
C LEU A 32 13.19 16.22 -10.39
N ILE A 33 12.81 16.41 -11.65
CA ILE A 33 11.76 17.33 -12.07
C ILE A 33 10.65 16.50 -12.70
N LEU A 34 9.44 16.68 -12.19
CA LEU A 34 8.20 16.20 -12.80
C LEU A 34 7.54 17.41 -13.47
N GLY A 35 7.70 17.49 -14.79
CA GLY A 35 7.06 18.48 -15.64
C GLY A 35 5.64 18.06 -16.00
N ASN A 36 4.74 19.03 -16.15
CA ASN A 36 3.42 18.77 -16.70
C ASN A 36 3.55 18.57 -18.22
N LEU A 37 3.06 17.45 -18.76
CA LEU A 37 2.86 17.31 -20.20
C LEU A 37 1.41 16.85 -20.51
N GLN A 38 0.80 17.57 -21.45
CA GLN A 38 -0.42 17.32 -22.24
C GLN A 38 -1.63 16.58 -21.60
N GLU A 39 -2.66 17.39 -21.35
CA GLU A 39 -4.09 17.08 -21.33
C GLU A 39 -4.52 16.12 -22.46
N ILE A 40 -5.32 15.11 -22.14
CA ILE A 40 -6.27 14.52 -23.11
C ILE A 40 -7.67 14.45 -22.47
N ARG A 41 -8.61 15.05 -23.22
CA ARG A 41 -10.06 15.10 -23.02
C ARG A 41 -10.62 13.73 -22.62
N MET A 42 -11.54 13.71 -21.66
CA MET A 42 -12.25 12.54 -21.15
C MET A 42 -11.39 11.59 -20.28
N SER A 43 -10.75 12.12 -19.24
CA SER A 43 -10.60 11.47 -17.92
C SER A 43 -10.06 10.03 -17.86
N VAL A 44 -8.92 9.70 -18.50
CA VAL A 44 -8.29 8.40 -18.22
C VAL A 44 -6.79 8.43 -17.90
N TYR A 45 -5.96 9.34 -18.45
CA TYR A 45 -4.51 9.29 -18.16
C TYR A 45 -3.85 10.67 -18.09
N LEU A 46 -3.11 10.91 -17.01
CA LEU A 46 -2.16 12.03 -16.86
C LEU A 46 -0.74 11.48 -17.04
N TYR A 47 -0.02 12.02 -18.02
CA TYR A 47 1.39 11.71 -18.23
C TYR A 47 2.26 12.87 -17.75
N PHE A 48 3.45 12.56 -17.26
CA PHE A 48 4.40 13.56 -16.77
C PHE A 48 5.75 13.38 -17.44
N ASP A 49 6.37 14.50 -17.78
CA ASP A 49 7.76 14.54 -18.20
C ASP A 49 8.65 14.37 -16.97
N VAL A 50 9.50 13.35 -16.98
CA VAL A 50 10.49 13.09 -15.93
C VAL A 50 11.85 13.54 -16.43
N LYS A 51 12.57 14.30 -15.60
CA LYS A 51 13.97 14.64 -15.82
C LYS A 51 14.77 14.44 -14.55
N PHE A 52 15.85 13.66 -14.63
CA PHE A 52 16.72 13.35 -13.51
C PHE A 52 18.14 13.87 -13.77
N PHE A 53 18.68 14.65 -12.84
CA PHE A 53 19.96 15.34 -12.96
C PHE A 53 20.91 14.97 -11.81
N LYS A 54 22.22 15.02 -12.09
CA LYS A 54 23.31 15.02 -11.11
C LYS A 54 24.21 16.22 -11.35
N ASN A 55 24.41 17.06 -10.34
CA ASN A 55 25.18 18.31 -10.44
C ASN A 55 24.78 19.14 -11.67
N ASP A 56 23.47 19.30 -11.85
CA ASP A 56 22.81 19.98 -12.99
C ASP A 56 23.04 19.36 -14.39
N LYS A 57 23.77 18.25 -14.48
CA LYS A 57 23.89 17.44 -15.70
C LYS A 57 22.71 16.46 -15.80
N LEU A 58 21.99 16.49 -16.92
CA LEU A 58 20.91 15.54 -17.19
C LEU A 58 21.48 14.12 -17.29
N ILE A 59 20.96 13.21 -16.49
CA ILE A 59 21.27 11.77 -16.53
C ILE A 59 20.25 11.04 -17.40
N LEU A 60 18.97 11.35 -17.20
CA LEU A 60 17.86 10.58 -17.75
C LEU A 60 16.62 11.47 -17.90
N SER A 61 15.87 11.22 -18.96
CA SER A 61 14.56 11.85 -19.19
C SER A 61 13.61 10.91 -19.91
N GLY A 62 12.31 11.06 -19.67
CA GLY A 62 11.28 10.30 -20.37
C GLY A 62 9.88 10.61 -19.85
N GLU A 63 8.89 9.87 -20.36
CA GLU A 63 7.50 9.96 -19.90
C GLU A 63 7.25 8.99 -18.75
N MET A 64 6.44 9.37 -17.77
CA MET A 64 5.84 8.48 -16.78
C MET A 64 4.33 8.59 -16.76
N GLN A 65 3.65 7.49 -16.45
CA GLN A 65 2.25 7.51 -16.02
C GLN A 65 2.20 7.97 -14.56
N GLU A 66 1.20 8.78 -14.19
CA GLU A 66 0.97 9.12 -12.79
C GLU A 66 0.66 7.86 -11.97
N PRO A 67 1.33 7.63 -10.82
CA PRO A 67 0.86 6.62 -9.90
C PRO A 67 -0.55 6.98 -9.41
N ASN A 68 -1.35 5.98 -9.03
CA ASN A 68 -2.60 6.24 -8.32
C ASN A 68 -2.40 6.28 -6.79
N GLY A 69 -1.33 5.65 -6.29
CA GLY A 69 -1.01 5.49 -4.88
C GLY A 69 0.15 6.40 -4.42
N TYR A 70 1.23 5.81 -3.93
CA TYR A 70 2.38 6.54 -3.37
C TYR A 70 3.63 6.43 -4.24
N TYR A 71 4.51 7.43 -4.17
CA TYR A 71 5.74 7.44 -4.96
C TYR A 71 6.93 7.88 -4.11
N GLU A 72 7.93 7.01 -3.99
CA GLU A 72 9.19 7.30 -3.31
C GLU A 72 10.32 7.35 -4.35
N LEU A 73 10.89 8.54 -4.55
CA LEU A 73 12.00 8.69 -5.50
C LEU A 73 13.26 7.97 -5.04
N TYR A 74 13.56 7.95 -3.74
CA TYR A 74 14.81 7.42 -3.23
C TYR A 74 14.64 6.69 -1.90
N SER A 75 15.53 5.74 -1.65
CA SER A 75 15.60 4.98 -0.40
C SER A 75 15.92 5.89 0.80
N PRO A 76 15.58 5.49 2.05
CA PRO A 76 15.91 6.28 3.24
C PRO A 76 17.36 6.77 3.34
N ASN A 77 18.34 5.94 2.92
CA ASN A 77 19.75 6.31 2.88
C ASN A 77 20.18 7.04 1.59
N LYS A 78 19.24 7.33 0.68
CA LYS A 78 19.41 7.99 -0.63
C LYS A 78 20.33 7.28 -1.62
N LYS A 79 20.82 6.08 -1.29
CA LYS A 79 21.71 5.29 -2.15
C LYS A 79 21.01 4.77 -3.40
N PHE A 80 19.72 4.46 -3.30
CA PHE A 80 18.94 3.91 -4.39
C PHE A 80 17.90 4.92 -4.86
N VAL A 81 17.73 5.03 -6.18
CA VAL A 81 16.77 5.92 -6.82
C VAL A 81 15.85 5.09 -7.69
N TYR A 82 14.55 5.39 -7.66
CA TYR A 82 13.53 4.77 -8.48
C TYR A 82 12.93 5.82 -9.42
N ILE A 83 12.91 5.52 -10.72
CA ILE A 83 12.40 6.41 -11.76
C ILE A 83 11.35 5.67 -12.61
N PRO A 84 10.06 6.03 -12.53
CA PRO A 84 8.98 5.22 -13.07
C PRO A 84 8.68 5.54 -14.54
N LEU A 85 9.61 5.26 -15.45
CA LEU A 85 9.38 5.53 -16.87
C LEU A 85 8.32 4.58 -17.47
N LYS A 86 7.59 5.06 -18.48
CA LYS A 86 6.55 4.33 -19.23
C LYS A 86 7.07 3.06 -19.90
N GLY A 87 8.35 3.03 -20.30
CA GLY A 87 9.00 1.87 -20.90
C GLY A 87 9.54 0.83 -19.91
N GLY A 88 9.29 1.03 -18.60
CA GLY A 88 9.87 0.24 -17.52
C GLY A 88 10.47 1.15 -16.47
N GLN A 89 10.33 0.77 -15.21
CA GLN A 89 10.81 1.58 -14.10
C GLN A 89 12.27 1.27 -13.83
N GLU A 90 13.09 2.32 -13.75
CA GLU A 90 14.54 2.21 -13.60
C GLU A 90 14.93 2.43 -12.13
N ILE A 91 15.63 1.45 -11.57
CA ILE A 91 16.22 1.51 -10.25
C ILE A 91 17.72 1.70 -10.42
N ILE A 92 18.27 2.74 -9.80
CA ILE A 92 19.67 3.12 -9.92
C ILE A 92 20.31 3.02 -8.54
N ASN A 93 21.39 2.25 -8.44
CA ASN A 93 22.31 2.31 -7.31
C ASN A 93 23.32 3.42 -7.58
N LEU A 94 23.26 4.52 -6.82
CA LEU A 94 24.10 5.71 -7.06
C LEU A 94 25.58 5.50 -6.73
N ASP A 95 25.88 4.48 -5.93
CA ASP A 95 27.24 4.12 -5.51
C ASP A 95 27.96 3.35 -6.64
N SER A 96 27.32 2.30 -7.18
CA SER A 96 27.89 1.46 -8.24
C SER A 96 27.54 1.90 -9.66
N ASN A 97 26.61 2.84 -9.82
CA ASN A 97 25.93 3.17 -11.09
C ASN A 97 25.22 1.99 -11.77
N GLN A 98 25.02 0.88 -11.05
CA GLN A 98 24.25 -0.24 -11.56
C GLN A 98 22.78 0.15 -11.72
N LYS A 99 22.17 -0.34 -12.80
CA LYS A 99 20.77 -0.10 -13.14
C LYS A 99 20.01 -1.42 -13.21
N LEU A 100 18.77 -1.42 -12.74
CA LEU A 100 17.81 -2.50 -12.92
C LEU A 100 16.54 -1.90 -13.53
N ILE A 101 16.08 -2.48 -14.64
CA ILE A 101 14.78 -2.16 -15.23
C ILE A 101 13.80 -3.20 -14.73
N SER A 102 12.71 -2.75 -14.12
CA SER A 102 11.59 -3.59 -13.70
C SER A 102 10.29 -2.88 -14.03
N SER A 103 9.27 -3.61 -14.46
CA SER A 103 7.96 -3.05 -14.77
C SER A 103 6.89 -3.77 -13.95
N VAL A 104 5.79 -3.05 -13.69
CA VAL A 104 4.53 -3.64 -13.28
C VAL A 104 3.38 -3.15 -14.15
N ASP A 105 2.34 -3.98 -14.29
CA ASP A 105 1.08 -3.62 -14.92
C ASP A 105 0.39 -2.53 -14.10
N TRP A 106 0.14 -1.37 -14.72
CA TRP A 106 -0.49 -0.19 -14.11
C TRP A 106 0.13 0.19 -12.77
N PHE A 107 1.30 0.85 -12.84
CA PHE A 107 2.04 1.29 -11.66
C PHE A 107 1.17 2.07 -10.67
N ASN A 108 1.06 1.53 -9.45
CA ASN A 108 0.31 2.12 -8.35
C ASN A 108 1.22 2.78 -7.31
N GLY A 109 2.45 2.29 -7.15
CA GLY A 109 3.40 2.93 -6.25
C GLY A 109 4.62 2.11 -5.90
N ASN A 110 5.56 2.71 -5.17
CA ASN A 110 6.75 2.01 -4.66
C ASN A 110 7.08 2.39 -3.21
N ILE A 111 7.61 1.42 -2.45
CA ILE A 111 8.05 1.61 -1.06
C ILE A 111 9.44 1.04 -0.88
N PHE A 112 10.33 1.83 -0.27
CA PHE A 112 11.58 1.33 0.27
C PHE A 112 11.41 0.87 1.71
N ASN A 113 12.00 -0.28 2.07
CA ASN A 113 12.07 -0.64 3.48
C ASN A 113 12.99 0.33 4.25
N HIS A 114 12.80 0.41 5.56
CA HIS A 114 13.55 1.34 6.42
C HIS A 114 15.07 1.15 6.30
N ALA A 115 15.53 -0.10 6.18
CA ALA A 115 16.95 -0.43 6.04
C ALA A 115 17.54 -0.11 4.65
N SER A 116 16.74 0.33 3.68
CA SER A 116 17.19 0.56 2.29
C SER A 116 17.85 -0.66 1.64
N THR A 117 17.36 -1.86 1.94
CA THR A 117 17.87 -3.14 1.40
C THR A 117 16.89 -3.79 0.42
N LYS A 118 15.60 -3.46 0.53
CA LYS A 118 14.55 -3.99 -0.35
C LYS A 118 13.60 -2.88 -0.78
N MET A 119 12.97 -3.10 -1.93
CA MET A 119 11.91 -2.23 -2.44
C MET A 119 10.74 -3.08 -2.92
N ILE A 120 9.52 -2.61 -2.65
CA ILE A 120 8.29 -3.13 -3.26
C ILE A 120 7.88 -2.20 -4.40
N ILE A 121 7.49 -2.78 -5.53
CA ILE A 121 6.84 -2.09 -6.64
C ILE A 121 5.43 -2.68 -6.75
N ASN A 122 4.40 -1.83 -6.60
CA ASN A 122 3.01 -2.23 -6.75
C ASN A 122 2.45 -1.78 -8.10
N GLY A 123 1.79 -2.71 -8.77
CA GLY A 123 0.92 -2.47 -9.92
C GLY A 123 -0.55 -2.64 -9.53
N ALA A 124 -1.43 -2.74 -10.53
CA ALA A 124 -2.85 -2.96 -10.31
C ALA A 124 -3.12 -4.28 -9.61
N ASN A 125 -2.70 -5.41 -10.19
CA ASN A 125 -2.96 -6.76 -9.68
C ASN A 125 -1.67 -7.54 -9.38
N GLU A 126 -0.54 -6.86 -9.35
CA GLU A 126 0.76 -7.48 -9.13
C GLU A 126 1.65 -6.64 -8.24
N PHE A 127 2.57 -7.29 -7.55
CA PHE A 127 3.69 -6.61 -6.91
C PHE A 127 4.98 -7.41 -7.03
N LYS A 128 6.08 -6.68 -6.98
CA LYS A 128 7.44 -7.22 -7.07
C LYS A 128 8.26 -6.76 -5.88
N VAL A 129 9.18 -7.62 -5.45
CA VAL A 129 10.18 -7.29 -4.44
C VAL A 129 11.56 -7.33 -5.07
N ILE A 130 12.26 -6.21 -4.96
CA ILE A 130 13.62 -6.04 -5.43
C ILE A 130 14.57 -6.08 -4.24
N ASP A 131 15.62 -6.92 -4.33
CA ASP A 131 16.80 -6.79 -3.48
C ASP A 131 17.69 -5.68 -4.05
N LEU A 132 17.84 -4.61 -3.29
CA LEU A 132 18.58 -3.42 -3.72
C LEU A 132 20.09 -3.62 -3.65
N GLN A 133 20.58 -4.49 -2.76
CA GLN A 133 22.01 -4.77 -2.67
C GLN A 133 22.49 -5.60 -3.86
N GLN A 134 21.67 -6.57 -4.27
CA GLN A 134 21.95 -7.45 -5.41
C GLN A 134 21.42 -6.90 -6.74
N MET A 135 20.63 -5.82 -6.70
CA MET A 135 19.97 -5.19 -7.84
C MET A 135 19.21 -6.20 -8.70
N LYS A 136 18.38 -7.04 -8.06
CA LYS A 136 17.60 -8.09 -8.74
C LYS A 136 16.21 -8.28 -8.12
N GLU A 137 15.28 -8.76 -8.94
CA GLU A 137 13.99 -9.25 -8.47
C GLU A 137 14.20 -10.54 -7.67
N ILE A 138 13.60 -10.61 -6.47
CA ILE A 138 13.66 -11.79 -5.60
C ILE A 138 12.29 -12.41 -5.35
N PHE A 139 11.23 -11.68 -5.67
CA PHE A 139 9.86 -12.17 -5.55
C PHE A 139 8.93 -11.39 -6.48
N HIS A 140 7.95 -12.10 -7.02
CA HIS A 140 6.91 -11.56 -7.88
C HIS A 140 5.62 -12.32 -7.61
N HIS A 141 4.56 -11.56 -7.34
CA HIS A 141 3.22 -12.09 -7.18
C HIS A 141 2.27 -11.35 -8.12
N LYS A 142 1.45 -12.10 -8.84
CA LYS A 142 0.44 -11.60 -9.78
C LYS A 142 -0.89 -12.30 -9.52
N GLU A 143 -1.96 -11.54 -9.45
CA GLU A 143 -3.33 -12.05 -9.29
C GLU A 143 -4.09 -11.99 -10.62
N GLU A 144 -4.90 -13.01 -10.87
CA GLU A 144 -5.74 -13.07 -12.07
C GLU A 144 -6.97 -12.16 -11.99
N LYS A 145 -7.39 -11.79 -10.76
CA LYS A 145 -8.56 -10.94 -10.55
C LYS A 145 -8.16 -9.47 -10.59
N GLU A 146 -9.00 -8.65 -11.22
CA GLU A 146 -8.91 -7.19 -11.15
C GLU A 146 -9.21 -6.71 -9.73
N TYR A 147 -8.14 -6.56 -8.95
CA TYR A 147 -8.15 -6.03 -7.59
C TYR A 147 -6.88 -5.21 -7.39
N LEU A 148 -6.95 -4.14 -6.59
CA LEU A 148 -5.81 -3.30 -6.27
C LEU A 148 -4.87 -4.04 -5.29
N ASN A 149 -3.70 -4.45 -5.75
CA ASN A 149 -2.71 -5.13 -4.93
C ASN A 149 -1.77 -4.11 -4.28
N ASP A 150 -2.01 -3.86 -2.99
CA ASP A 150 -1.15 -3.01 -2.19
C ASP A 150 -0.32 -3.87 -1.24
N ALA A 151 0.95 -4.06 -1.58
CA ALA A 151 1.96 -4.62 -0.68
C ALA A 151 2.82 -3.51 -0.05
N PHE A 152 3.15 -3.65 1.22
CA PHE A 152 3.92 -2.69 1.99
C PHE A 152 4.80 -3.35 3.04
N PHE A 153 5.86 -2.64 3.45
CA PHE A 153 6.70 -3.06 4.57
C PHE A 153 6.09 -2.61 5.90
N VAL A 154 6.24 -3.45 6.93
CA VAL A 154 6.01 -3.03 8.32
C VAL A 154 7.30 -3.12 9.14
N GLU A 155 7.23 -2.73 10.42
CA GLU A 155 8.41 -2.57 11.31
C GLU A 155 9.30 -3.83 11.43
N ASP A 156 8.74 -5.02 11.29
CA ASP A 156 9.48 -6.29 11.34
C ASP A 156 10.14 -6.67 10.00
N ASN A 157 10.14 -5.77 9.01
CA ASN A 157 10.56 -6.00 7.62
C ASN A 157 9.79 -7.12 6.90
N LEU A 158 8.67 -7.59 7.46
CA LEU A 158 7.76 -8.46 6.75
C LEU A 158 6.94 -7.65 5.75
N ILE A 159 6.49 -8.35 4.72
CA ILE A 159 5.62 -7.76 3.70
C ILE A 159 4.19 -8.06 4.08
N TRP A 160 3.40 -7.01 4.16
CA TRP A 160 1.98 -7.08 4.43
C TRP A 160 1.24 -6.64 3.17
N ARG A 161 0.14 -7.29 2.84
CA ARG A 161 -0.66 -6.96 1.65
C ARG A 161 -2.13 -7.20 1.88
N PHE A 162 -2.96 -6.55 1.08
CA PHE A 162 -4.37 -6.89 1.04
C PHE A 162 -4.66 -8.15 0.24
N THR A 163 -5.67 -8.89 0.68
CA THR A 163 -6.26 -10.00 -0.08
C THR A 163 -7.52 -9.51 -0.81
N PRO A 164 -7.98 -10.22 -1.85
CA PRO A 164 -9.24 -9.89 -2.53
C PRO A 164 -10.47 -9.79 -1.61
N ASN A 165 -10.41 -10.40 -0.43
CA ASN A 165 -11.50 -10.39 0.55
C ASN A 165 -11.44 -9.19 1.50
N GLY A 166 -10.43 -8.33 1.37
CA GLY A 166 -10.19 -7.19 2.27
C GLY A 166 -9.55 -7.58 3.60
N ASP A 167 -9.04 -8.81 3.70
CA ASP A 167 -8.15 -9.23 4.79
C ASP A 167 -6.73 -8.74 4.52
N ILE A 168 -5.88 -8.87 5.53
CA ILE A 168 -4.47 -8.54 5.43
C ILE A 168 -3.65 -9.82 5.54
N ALA A 169 -2.77 -10.06 4.57
CA ALA A 169 -1.85 -11.18 4.57
C ALA A 169 -0.42 -10.72 4.89
N GLU A 170 0.18 -11.37 5.88
CA GLU A 170 1.62 -11.33 6.18
C GLU A 170 2.32 -12.34 5.27
N LEU A 171 3.34 -11.89 4.54
CA LEU A 171 4.16 -12.69 3.65
C LEU A 171 5.59 -12.74 4.19
N ASN A 172 6.04 -13.97 4.47
CA ASN A 172 7.45 -14.25 4.74
C ASN A 172 8.15 -14.62 3.42
N LEU A 173 9.12 -13.82 2.99
CA LEU A 173 9.83 -14.07 1.73
C LEU A 173 10.76 -15.30 1.77
N GLU A 174 11.27 -15.66 2.94
CA GLU A 174 12.21 -16.78 3.11
C GLU A 174 11.48 -18.12 3.01
N SER A 175 10.41 -18.28 3.79
CA SER A 175 9.59 -19.50 3.73
C SER A 175 8.56 -19.49 2.60
N LYS A 176 8.29 -18.31 2.01
CA LYS A 176 7.16 -18.05 1.10
C LYS A 176 5.79 -18.38 1.71
N GLU A 177 5.73 -18.49 3.03
CA GLU A 177 4.48 -18.72 3.73
C GLU A 177 3.69 -17.43 3.83
N GLN A 178 2.37 -17.58 3.71
CA GLN A 178 1.42 -16.51 3.91
C GLN A 178 0.59 -16.81 5.15
N LYS A 179 0.47 -15.83 6.03
CA LYS A 179 -0.40 -15.88 7.19
C LYS A 179 -1.44 -14.79 7.09
N ILE A 180 -2.70 -15.16 7.21
CA ILE A 180 -3.81 -14.20 7.14
C ILE A 180 -4.07 -13.65 8.55
N ALA A 181 -4.21 -12.33 8.61
CA ALA A 181 -4.75 -11.60 9.74
C ALA A 181 -6.15 -11.14 9.36
N ASP A 182 -7.14 -11.73 10.01
CA ASP A 182 -8.53 -11.31 9.85
C ASP A 182 -8.67 -9.89 10.41
N ILE A 183 -9.09 -8.97 9.54
CA ILE A 183 -9.43 -7.60 9.91
C ILE A 183 -10.87 -7.33 9.49
N GLU A 184 -11.56 -6.50 10.26
CA GLU A 184 -12.93 -6.14 9.94
C GLU A 184 -13.00 -5.31 8.66
N LEU A 185 -13.89 -5.67 7.74
CA LEU A 185 -14.16 -4.90 6.53
C LEU A 185 -14.75 -3.53 6.87
N PRO A 186 -14.50 -2.48 6.04
CA PRO A 186 -14.96 -1.13 6.34
C PRO A 186 -16.44 -1.02 6.68
N PHE A 187 -17.32 -1.67 5.92
CA PHE A 187 -18.75 -1.55 6.16
C PHE A 187 -19.17 -2.19 7.48
N SER A 188 -18.56 -3.31 7.86
CA SER A 188 -18.82 -3.91 9.17
C SER A 188 -18.35 -2.97 10.28
N MET A 189 -17.12 -2.45 10.17
CA MET A 189 -16.52 -1.55 11.16
C MET A 189 -17.34 -0.25 11.35
N PHE A 190 -17.89 0.31 10.26
CA PHE A 190 -18.67 1.54 10.29
C PHE A 190 -20.20 1.32 10.34
N GLY A 191 -20.67 0.08 10.54
CA GLY A 191 -22.09 -0.24 10.67
C GLY A 191 -22.93 0.05 9.42
N ILE A 192 -22.35 -0.12 8.22
CA ILE A 192 -22.99 0.12 6.94
C ILE A 192 -23.58 -1.17 6.37
N ASP A 193 -24.83 -1.09 5.94
CA ASP A 193 -25.53 -2.21 5.28
C ASP A 193 -24.91 -2.52 3.91
N LEU A 194 -24.17 -3.62 3.84
CA LEU A 194 -23.57 -4.11 2.60
C LEU A 194 -24.61 -4.41 1.51
N ALA A 195 -25.78 -4.94 1.87
CA ALA A 195 -26.80 -5.33 0.89
C ALA A 195 -27.32 -4.11 0.12
N LYS A 196 -27.46 -2.97 0.82
CA LYS A 196 -27.87 -1.69 0.23
C LYS A 196 -26.90 -1.18 -0.84
N TYR A 197 -25.59 -1.37 -0.66
CA TYR A 197 -24.56 -0.85 -1.57
C TYR A 197 -23.94 -1.88 -2.51
N LYS A 198 -24.33 -3.16 -2.37
CA LYS A 198 -23.87 -4.25 -3.23
C LYS A 198 -24.05 -3.97 -4.74
N PRO A 199 -25.19 -3.42 -5.23
CA PRO A 199 -25.33 -3.11 -6.66
C PRO A 199 -24.31 -2.09 -7.16
N LEU A 200 -23.87 -1.17 -6.31
CA LEU A 200 -22.86 -0.17 -6.65
C LEU A 200 -21.48 -0.82 -6.74
N ILE A 201 -21.12 -1.62 -5.73
CA ILE A 201 -19.85 -2.37 -5.64
C ILE A 201 -19.69 -3.30 -6.86
N ASP A 202 -20.71 -4.11 -7.15
CA ASP A 202 -20.63 -5.15 -8.18
C ASP A 202 -20.53 -4.57 -9.60
N LYS A 203 -21.11 -3.38 -9.85
CA LYS A 203 -21.07 -2.74 -11.17
C LYS A 203 -19.68 -2.24 -11.57
N LYS A 204 -18.73 -2.07 -10.63
CA LYS A 204 -17.35 -1.56 -10.83
C LYS A 204 -17.19 -0.28 -11.69
N THR A 205 -18.28 0.38 -12.06
CA THR A 205 -18.35 1.52 -12.99
C THR A 205 -19.01 2.74 -12.33
N HIS A 206 -19.17 2.70 -11.02
CA HIS A 206 -19.90 3.69 -10.25
C HIS A 206 -19.13 4.98 -10.03
N CYS A 207 -19.86 6.08 -9.90
CA CYS A 207 -19.31 7.36 -9.47
C CYS A 207 -19.48 7.49 -7.97
N LEU A 208 -18.40 7.79 -7.25
CA LEU A 208 -18.45 8.23 -5.86
C LEU A 208 -18.32 9.74 -5.84
N GLY A 209 -19.28 10.42 -5.23
CA GLY A 209 -19.27 11.88 -5.09
C GLY A 209 -18.58 12.29 -3.79
N LEU A 210 -17.52 13.09 -3.86
CA LEU A 210 -16.97 13.78 -2.69
C LEU A 210 -17.61 15.17 -2.58
N PRO A 211 -18.52 15.41 -1.63
CA PRO A 211 -19.31 16.65 -1.59
C PRO A 211 -18.45 17.92 -1.49
N LYS A 212 -17.30 17.83 -0.82
CA LYS A 212 -16.37 18.96 -0.65
C LYS A 212 -15.53 19.26 -1.90
N GLY A 213 -15.46 18.35 -2.88
CA GLY A 213 -14.63 18.49 -4.08
C GLY A 213 -15.41 18.68 -5.37
N GLY A 214 -16.73 18.47 -5.37
CA GLY A 214 -17.59 18.60 -6.55
C GLY A 214 -17.28 17.63 -7.69
N MET A 215 -16.36 16.67 -7.48
CA MET A 215 -15.92 15.71 -8.48
C MET A 215 -16.43 14.31 -8.14
N ALA A 216 -17.01 13.67 -9.15
CA ALA A 216 -17.26 12.24 -9.15
C ALA A 216 -15.99 11.51 -9.62
N TYR A 217 -15.60 10.46 -8.91
CA TYR A 217 -14.46 9.63 -9.27
C TYR A 217 -14.73 8.15 -9.00
N SER A 218 -13.91 7.27 -9.58
CA SER A 218 -13.94 5.83 -9.34
C SER A 218 -13.13 5.51 -8.08
N GLY A 219 -13.76 4.84 -7.11
CA GLY A 219 -13.09 4.31 -5.92
C GLY A 219 -13.73 3.00 -5.49
N ASN A 220 -13.09 2.26 -4.58
CA ASN A 220 -13.63 1.00 -4.08
C ASN A 220 -14.37 1.23 -2.76
N LEU A 221 -15.66 0.89 -2.73
CA LEU A 221 -16.41 0.78 -1.47
C LEU A 221 -16.10 -0.53 -0.76
N ASN A 222 -16.24 -0.53 0.57
CA ASN A 222 -16.00 -1.69 1.42
C ASN A 222 -14.60 -2.30 1.25
N HIS A 223 -13.60 -1.44 1.03
CA HIS A 223 -12.22 -1.84 0.82
C HIS A 223 -11.26 -0.90 1.58
N TRP A 224 -10.18 -1.46 2.12
CA TRP A 224 -9.12 -0.71 2.79
C TRP A 224 -7.98 -0.41 1.80
N ASN A 225 -7.60 0.85 1.65
CA ASN A 225 -6.42 1.25 0.88
C ASN A 225 -5.28 1.62 1.83
N TYR A 226 -4.05 1.17 1.56
CA TYR A 226 -2.91 1.50 2.41
C TYR A 226 -2.40 2.93 2.19
N LEU A 227 -2.20 3.65 3.29
CA LEU A 227 -1.56 4.95 3.31
C LEU A 227 -0.14 4.84 3.83
N ASN A 228 0.82 5.23 3.00
CA ASN A 228 2.24 5.25 3.33
C ASN A 228 2.57 6.36 4.36
N SER A 229 2.20 6.13 5.62
CA SER A 229 2.28 7.14 6.68
C SER A 229 3.61 7.16 7.46
N LYS A 230 4.60 6.37 7.00
CA LYS A 230 5.98 6.18 7.53
C LYS A 230 6.12 5.75 9.00
N LYS A 231 5.19 6.10 9.89
CA LYS A 231 5.23 5.88 11.34
C LYS A 231 4.13 4.95 11.83
N LYS A 232 3.06 4.81 11.06
CA LYS A 232 1.88 4.02 11.41
C LYS A 232 1.47 3.20 10.20
N ILE A 233 0.85 2.05 10.47
CA ILE A 233 0.15 1.30 9.44
C ILE A 233 -1.24 1.92 9.38
N VAL A 234 -1.46 2.80 8.40
CA VAL A 234 -2.72 3.53 8.25
C VAL A 234 -3.42 3.05 7.01
N PHE A 235 -4.73 2.90 7.12
CA PHE A 235 -5.60 2.61 5.99
C PHE A 235 -6.64 3.71 5.83
N GLU A 236 -7.06 3.93 4.59
CA GLU A 236 -8.23 4.74 4.29
C GLU A 236 -9.31 3.92 3.59
N THR A 237 -10.55 4.39 3.73
CA THR A 237 -11.69 3.82 3.03
C THR A 237 -12.74 4.89 2.74
N LEU A 238 -13.61 4.59 1.78
CA LEU A 238 -14.73 5.43 1.41
C LEU A 238 -16.01 4.91 2.05
N VAL A 239 -16.65 5.78 2.82
CA VAL A 239 -17.86 5.49 3.58
C VAL A 239 -19.02 6.28 2.97
N PRO A 240 -20.08 5.61 2.49
CA PRO A 240 -21.27 6.30 1.99
C PRO A 240 -21.93 7.19 3.04
N THR A 241 -22.24 8.42 2.65
CA THR A 241 -22.97 9.42 3.46
C THR A 241 -24.37 9.70 2.92
N SER A 242 -24.76 9.07 1.82
CA SER A 242 -26.10 9.17 1.24
C SER A 242 -26.56 7.84 0.64
N ASP A 243 -27.87 7.71 0.46
CA ASP A 243 -28.45 6.65 -0.36
C ASP A 243 -27.93 6.68 -1.80
N ILE A 244 -28.01 5.53 -2.47
CA ILE A 244 -27.74 5.41 -3.90
C ILE A 244 -28.81 6.17 -4.68
N LYS A 245 -28.38 6.95 -5.65
CA LYS A 245 -29.24 7.70 -6.57
C LYS A 245 -28.72 7.54 -7.99
N TYR A 246 -29.61 7.65 -8.97
CA TYR A 246 -29.21 7.70 -10.37
C TYR A 246 -28.82 9.14 -10.76
N SER A 247 -27.61 9.34 -11.27
CA SER A 247 -27.20 10.61 -11.87
C SER A 247 -27.50 10.61 -13.35
N LYS A 248 -28.38 11.51 -13.79
CA LYS A 248 -28.63 11.73 -15.23
C LYS A 248 -27.39 12.27 -15.96
N GLY A 249 -26.57 13.09 -15.30
CA GLY A 249 -25.39 13.70 -15.93
C GLY A 249 -24.23 12.71 -16.16
N TYR A 250 -24.13 11.65 -15.35
CA TYR A 250 -23.14 10.59 -15.50
C TYR A 250 -23.73 9.28 -16.06
N GLU A 251 -25.04 9.27 -16.30
CA GLU A 251 -25.85 8.12 -16.73
C GLU A 251 -25.63 6.86 -15.89
N ARG A 252 -25.41 7.01 -14.59
CA ARG A 252 -25.08 5.90 -13.70
C ARG A 252 -25.48 6.15 -12.25
N ASP A 253 -25.52 5.05 -11.49
CA ASP A 253 -25.73 5.09 -10.04
C ASP A 253 -24.53 5.73 -9.33
N TYR A 254 -24.81 6.55 -8.32
CA TYR A 254 -23.81 7.20 -7.49
C TYR A 254 -24.30 7.34 -6.04
N CYS A 255 -23.37 7.50 -5.12
CA CYS A 255 -23.64 7.96 -3.76
C CYS A 255 -22.58 8.98 -3.33
N ASN A 256 -22.91 9.81 -2.36
CA ASN A 256 -21.93 10.66 -1.71
C ASN A 256 -21.12 9.82 -0.73
N VAL A 257 -19.82 10.10 -0.63
CA VAL A 257 -18.90 9.42 0.27
C VAL A 257 -18.06 10.41 1.05
N GLU A 258 -17.46 9.93 2.14
CA GLU A 258 -16.37 10.59 2.84
C GLU A 258 -15.22 9.62 3.10
N TYR A 259 -14.02 10.18 3.30
CA TYR A 259 -12.87 9.40 3.73
C TYR A 259 -12.90 9.15 5.23
N LYS A 260 -12.69 7.89 5.60
CA LYS A 260 -12.39 7.46 6.97
C LYS A 260 -11.00 6.84 7.02
N TYR A 261 -10.35 6.97 8.17
CA TYR A 261 -8.97 6.53 8.38
C TYR A 261 -8.90 5.63 9.61
N VAL A 262 -8.10 4.57 9.52
CA VAL A 262 -7.87 3.63 10.62
C VAL A 262 -6.39 3.31 10.77
N GLU A 263 -5.95 3.08 11.99
CA GLU A 263 -4.62 2.58 12.33
C GLU A 263 -4.70 1.10 12.66
N LEU A 264 -3.82 0.29 12.07
CA LEU A 264 -3.64 -1.12 12.45
C LEU A 264 -2.63 -1.22 13.60
N ILE A 265 -3.12 -1.62 14.76
CA ILE A 265 -2.35 -1.77 15.98
C ILE A 265 -2.05 -3.25 16.19
N LYS A 266 -0.76 -3.60 16.28
CA LYS A 266 -0.32 -4.92 16.72
C LYS A 266 -0.60 -5.01 18.22
N ARG A 267 -1.56 -5.85 18.62
CA ARG A 267 -1.79 -6.14 20.04
C ARG A 267 -0.52 -6.75 20.61
N LEU A 268 0.16 -6.02 21.50
CA LEU A 268 1.22 -6.61 22.30
C LEU A 268 0.58 -7.71 23.15
N PRO A 269 1.21 -8.89 23.27
CA PRO A 269 0.75 -9.89 24.22
C PRO A 269 0.74 -9.25 25.60
N THR A 270 -0.42 -9.23 26.24
CA THR A 270 -0.56 -8.78 27.63
C THR A 270 0.27 -9.73 28.50
N THR A 271 1.48 -9.30 28.87
CA THR A 271 2.22 -9.96 29.94
C THR A 271 1.47 -9.65 31.23
N TYR A 272 0.64 -10.59 31.68
CA TYR A 272 0.14 -10.58 33.04
C TYR A 272 1.34 -10.65 33.99
N LYS A 273 1.78 -9.51 34.52
CA LYS A 273 2.61 -9.49 35.73
C LYS A 273 1.70 -9.97 36.87
N ASN A 274 1.78 -11.25 37.21
CA ASN A 274 1.32 -11.72 38.51
C ASN A 274 2.14 -10.98 39.58
N LYS A 275 1.58 -9.90 40.12
CA LYS A 275 2.09 -9.26 41.33
C LYS A 275 1.70 -10.16 42.49
N GLY A 276 2.65 -10.99 42.94
CA GLY A 276 2.68 -11.68 44.23
C GLY A 276 1.33 -12.11 44.81
N GLY A 277 0.95 -13.36 44.60
CA GLY A 277 -0.17 -13.97 45.31
C GLY A 277 -0.65 -15.26 44.65
N ILE A 278 -0.20 -16.39 45.20
CA ILE A 278 -0.68 -17.78 45.01
C ILE A 278 -0.85 -18.23 43.55
N THR A 279 -0.01 -19.17 43.13
CA THR A 279 -0.17 -20.00 41.93
C THR A 279 -1.59 -20.53 41.82
N ALA A 280 -2.41 -19.90 40.98
CA ALA A 280 -3.60 -20.53 40.46
C ALA A 280 -3.14 -21.69 39.56
N GLN A 281 -3.18 -22.91 40.09
CA GLN A 281 -3.13 -24.11 39.27
C GLN A 281 -4.34 -24.05 38.34
N THR A 282 -4.13 -23.67 37.07
CA THR A 282 -5.07 -24.03 36.03
C THR A 282 -5.07 -25.55 35.96
N LYS A 283 -6.15 -26.17 36.44
CA LYS A 283 -6.50 -27.55 36.10
C LYS A 283 -6.76 -27.56 34.59
N ASP A 284 -5.68 -27.72 33.81
CA ASP A 284 -5.76 -28.10 32.41
C ASP A 284 -6.22 -29.57 32.35
N ASN A 285 -7.50 -29.79 32.59
CA ASN A 285 -8.16 -31.05 32.31
C ASN A 285 -8.63 -31.03 30.85
N ASN A 286 -7.73 -30.69 29.92
CA ASN A 286 -7.99 -30.80 28.50
C ASN A 286 -7.37 -32.10 28.01
N ASN A 287 -8.13 -33.18 28.17
CA ASN A 287 -7.76 -34.57 27.89
C ASN A 287 -7.74 -34.85 26.37
N ASN A 288 -7.14 -33.95 25.58
CA ASN A 288 -7.10 -34.04 24.14
C ASN A 288 -5.85 -34.82 23.72
N LYS A 289 -6.05 -36.11 23.37
CA LYS A 289 -5.03 -37.11 22.95
C LYS A 289 -4.10 -36.64 21.81
N LEU A 290 -4.40 -35.52 21.15
CA LEU A 290 -3.57 -34.94 20.09
C LEU A 290 -2.28 -34.30 20.64
N TRP A 291 -2.34 -33.67 21.81
CA TRP A 291 -1.20 -32.93 22.37
C TRP A 291 -0.12 -33.83 22.97
N SER A 292 -0.49 -34.97 23.55
CA SER A 292 0.47 -35.95 24.07
C SER A 292 1.24 -36.68 22.96
N LYS A 293 0.65 -36.82 21.76
CA LYS A 293 1.32 -37.41 20.59
C LYS A 293 2.36 -36.47 19.97
N LEU A 294 2.10 -35.16 19.96
CA LEU A 294 3.06 -34.16 19.45
C LEU A 294 4.28 -33.99 20.35
N LYS A 295 4.10 -34.08 21.68
CA LYS A 295 5.20 -33.92 22.65
C LYS A 295 6.25 -35.04 22.58
N ARG A 296 5.87 -36.24 22.12
CA ARG A 296 6.78 -37.40 21.96
C ARG A 296 7.58 -37.41 20.66
N LEU A 297 7.32 -36.47 19.75
CA LEU A 297 8.05 -36.32 18.48
C LEU A 297 9.18 -35.29 18.57
N TRP A 298 9.30 -34.59 19.70
CA TRP A 298 10.28 -33.53 19.96
C TRP A 298 11.09 -33.79 21.24
N SER A 299 11.26 -35.06 21.59
CA SER A 299 12.11 -35.60 22.65
C SER A 299 12.74 -36.89 22.14
#